data_AF-A0A2E8VU97-F1
#
_entry.id   AF-A0A2E8VU97-F1
#
_cell.length_a   1.000
_cell.length_b   1.000
_cell.length_c   1.000
_cell.angle_alpha   90.00
_cell.angle_beta   90.00
_cell.angle_gamma   90.00
#
_symmetry.space_group_name_H-M   'P 1'
#
loop_
_entity.id
_entity.type
_entity.pdbx_description
1 polymer ?
#
loop_
_entity_poly.entity_id
_entity_poly.type
_entity_poly.pdbx_seq_one_letter_code
_entity_poly.pdbx_strand_id
1 'polypeptide(L)'
;MTSSVVVLAVLGLSACESLLRQPAETAAPAAQGPGAAGDPHATRIADLLLEAGDAFDDDRLTTPVDDSAYLIYLQILSLDPENVAAERGIADIVERYLEWAISNAGEFNLRKATDYLRRAASVDPGHPNIAAVSAMVEERRRAHTVFHSLPRDALRSRNAAAVDTLRDIGNQISATGASAVIVARSDAEGRWIYQQLNASAEARVRAELRFGETPGVRLIYPSPD
;
A
#
# COMPACT_ATOMS: atom_id res chain seq x y z
N MET A 1 19.58 -1.59 -64.18
CA MET A 1 19.57 -1.19 -65.60
C MET A 1 18.34 -0.31 -65.76
N THR A 2 18.37 1.01 -65.96
CA THR A 2 19.17 1.90 -66.81
C THR A 2 19.06 3.33 -66.24
N SER A 3 20.16 3.97 -65.83
CA SER A 3 20.86 5.09 -66.52
C SER A 3 20.07 6.36 -66.87
N SER A 4 20.57 7.47 -66.28
CA SER A 4 20.83 8.81 -66.87
C SER A 4 19.63 9.73 -67.14
N VAL A 5 19.67 11.04 -66.89
CA VAL A 5 20.63 12.03 -67.44
C VAL A 5 20.74 13.28 -66.54
N VAL A 6 21.96 13.81 -66.47
CA VAL A 6 22.39 15.11 -65.93
C VAL A 6 22.09 16.23 -66.94
N VAL A 7 21.59 17.39 -66.51
CA VAL A 7 21.81 18.66 -67.23
C VAL A 7 22.19 19.77 -66.24
N LEU A 8 23.37 20.32 -66.52
CA LEU A 8 24.04 21.44 -65.88
C LEU A 8 23.65 22.72 -66.64
N ALA A 9 23.34 23.82 -65.94
CA ALA A 9 23.32 25.17 -66.53
C ALA A 9 23.76 26.21 -65.49
N VAL A 10 24.70 27.05 -65.92
CA VAL A 10 25.50 28.02 -65.17
C VAL A 10 25.04 29.45 -65.48
N LEU A 11 25.54 30.41 -64.68
CA LEU A 11 25.58 31.89 -64.83
C LEU A 11 24.54 32.59 -63.93
N GLY A 12 24.86 33.44 -62.95
CA GLY A 12 26.07 34.19 -62.61
C GLY A 12 25.71 35.67 -62.52
N LEU A 13 25.89 36.34 -61.37
CA LEU A 13 26.13 37.79 -61.24
C LEU A 13 26.48 38.16 -59.78
N SER A 14 27.70 38.65 -59.61
CA SER A 14 28.26 39.23 -58.40
C SER A 14 27.52 40.49 -57.95
N ALA A 15 27.34 40.64 -56.64
CA ALA A 15 27.38 41.95 -55.98
C ALA A 15 28.21 41.81 -54.69
N CYS A 16 29.41 42.39 -54.72
CA CYS A 16 30.18 42.71 -53.53
C CYS A 16 29.60 44.01 -52.95
N GLU A 17 29.24 44.03 -51.67
CA GLU A 17 29.42 45.24 -50.86
C GLU A 17 29.71 44.83 -49.42
N SER A 18 30.95 45.06 -49.04
CA SER A 18 31.55 44.71 -47.76
C SER A 18 31.23 45.82 -46.75
N LEU A 19 30.25 45.60 -45.86
CA LEU A 19 30.16 46.40 -44.63
C LEU A 19 31.05 45.76 -43.56
N LEU A 20 32.09 46.52 -43.23
CA LEU A 20 33.10 46.24 -42.22
C LEU A 20 32.46 45.85 -40.88
N ARG A 21 32.70 44.61 -40.49
CA ARG A 21 32.40 44.06 -39.17
C ARG A 21 33.41 44.64 -38.18
N GLN A 22 33.02 45.63 -37.38
CA GLN A 22 33.80 46.05 -36.21
C GLN A 22 33.67 45.00 -35.09
N PRO A 23 34.78 44.60 -34.44
CA PRO A 23 34.76 43.85 -33.20
C PRO A 23 34.68 44.85 -32.03
N ALA A 24 33.51 44.96 -31.45
CA ALA A 24 33.24 45.59 -30.16
C ALA A 24 32.26 44.65 -29.47
N GLU A 25 32.38 44.26 -28.22
CA GLU A 25 33.22 44.65 -27.11
C GLU A 25 32.85 43.57 -26.08
N THR A 26 33.82 43.11 -25.28
CA THR A 26 33.58 42.15 -24.21
C THR A 26 32.69 42.79 -23.16
N ALA A 27 31.38 42.79 -23.38
CA ALA A 27 30.39 43.14 -22.39
C ALA A 27 30.29 41.95 -21.44
N ALA A 28 31.05 42.00 -20.35
CA ALA A 28 30.65 41.32 -19.14
C ALA A 28 29.29 41.89 -18.69
N PRO A 29 28.23 41.09 -18.55
CA PRO A 29 27.06 41.49 -17.82
C PRO A 29 27.18 40.93 -16.41
N ALA A 30 27.27 41.87 -15.47
CA ALA A 30 26.83 41.77 -14.09
C ALA A 30 27.43 40.63 -13.25
N ALA A 31 28.31 41.04 -12.33
CA ALA A 31 28.41 40.41 -11.04
C ALA A 31 27.03 39.95 -10.56
N GLN A 32 26.85 38.63 -10.48
CA GLN A 32 25.88 38.05 -9.57
C GLN A 32 26.28 38.59 -8.20
N GLY A 33 25.47 39.51 -7.67
CA GLY A 33 25.69 40.05 -6.35
C GLY A 33 25.81 38.89 -5.35
N PRO A 34 26.56 39.05 -4.25
CA PRO A 34 26.58 38.07 -3.19
C PRO A 34 25.21 38.06 -2.49
N GLY A 35 24.24 37.38 -3.10
CA GLY A 35 22.93 37.05 -2.54
C GLY A 35 22.87 35.59 -2.08
N ALA A 36 23.96 34.83 -2.20
CA ALA A 36 24.08 33.45 -1.71
C ALA A 36 24.40 33.39 -0.19
N ALA A 37 23.92 34.37 0.56
CA ALA A 37 23.99 34.38 2.02
C ALA A 37 22.69 35.00 2.56
N GLY A 38 21.82 34.14 3.10
CA GLY A 38 20.86 34.57 4.12
C GLY A 38 19.40 34.64 3.70
N ASP A 39 18.84 33.58 3.13
CA ASP A 39 17.44 33.26 3.46
C ASP A 39 17.44 32.29 4.65
N PRO A 40 17.07 32.75 5.86
CA PRO A 40 16.95 31.89 7.03
C PRO A 40 15.97 30.72 6.82
N HIS A 41 14.94 30.90 5.97
CA HIS A 41 13.99 29.83 5.66
C HIS A 41 14.64 28.72 4.85
N ALA A 42 15.42 29.05 3.82
CA ALA A 42 16.13 28.07 3.01
C ALA A 42 17.13 27.23 3.84
N THR A 43 17.84 27.86 4.79
CA THR A 43 18.75 27.13 5.69
C THR A 43 17.96 26.22 6.63
N ARG A 44 16.86 26.72 7.23
CA ARG A 44 16.03 25.91 8.13
C ARG A 44 15.38 24.72 7.42
N ILE A 45 14.92 24.89 6.19
CA ILE A 45 14.36 23.81 5.38
C ILE A 45 15.41 22.74 5.09
N ALA A 46 16.65 23.14 4.77
CA ALA A 46 17.73 22.18 4.56
C ALA A 46 18.04 21.34 5.81
N ASP A 47 18.08 21.98 6.99
CA ASP A 47 18.28 21.28 8.26
C ASP A 47 17.13 20.31 8.56
N LEU A 48 15.88 20.74 8.34
CA LEU A 48 14.69 19.90 8.53
C LEU A 48 14.66 18.71 7.56
N LEU A 49 15.12 18.89 6.32
CA LEU A 49 15.17 17.81 5.33
C LEU A 49 16.15 16.71 5.76
N LEU A 50 17.30 17.10 6.34
CA LEU A 50 18.25 16.16 6.91
C LEU A 50 17.64 15.40 8.10
N GLU A 51 17.02 16.13 9.03
CA GLU A 51 16.36 15.56 10.21
C GLU A 51 15.23 14.60 9.83
N ALA A 52 14.44 14.94 8.81
CA ALA A 52 13.39 14.06 8.29
C ALA A 52 13.96 12.78 7.66
N GLY A 53 15.07 12.89 6.93
CA GLY A 53 15.78 11.75 6.36
C GLY A 53 16.29 10.79 7.44
N ASP A 54 16.96 11.33 8.47
CA ASP A 54 17.41 10.53 9.62
C ASP A 54 16.22 9.86 10.31
N ALA A 55 15.10 10.58 10.48
CA ALA A 55 13.88 10.02 11.05
C ALA A 55 13.27 8.89 10.21
N PHE A 56 13.37 8.99 8.90
CA PHE A 56 12.89 7.98 7.97
C PHE A 56 13.75 6.72 8.01
N ASP A 57 15.07 6.88 8.03
CA ASP A 57 16.04 5.78 8.05
C ASP A 57 15.98 4.96 9.35
N ASP A 58 15.63 5.62 10.46
CA ASP A 58 15.40 5.01 11.77
C ASP A 58 13.97 4.44 11.95
N ASP A 59 13.16 4.37 10.88
CA ASP A 59 11.77 3.90 10.90
C ASP A 59 10.82 4.70 11.81
N ARG A 60 11.19 5.93 12.22
CA ARG A 60 10.29 6.89 12.90
C ARG A 60 9.38 7.56 11.87
N LEU A 61 8.62 6.77 11.13
CA LEU A 61 7.86 7.24 9.97
C LEU A 61 6.68 8.15 10.38
N THR A 62 5.83 7.65 11.29
CA THR A 62 4.67 8.39 11.86
C THR A 62 4.54 8.16 13.37
N THR A 63 5.55 7.56 13.99
CA THR A 63 5.57 7.23 15.41
C THR A 63 7.03 7.34 15.88
N PRO A 64 7.32 8.05 16.98
CA PRO A 64 6.39 8.79 17.84
C PRO A 64 5.72 9.99 17.14
N VAL A 65 4.65 10.53 17.73
CA VAL A 65 3.81 11.57 17.08
C VAL A 65 4.53 12.91 17.00
N ASP A 66 5.41 13.19 17.96
CA ASP A 66 6.15 14.43 18.15
C ASP A 66 7.56 14.43 17.53
N ASP A 67 8.07 13.27 17.13
CA ASP A 67 9.37 13.08 16.49
C ASP A 67 9.27 12.00 15.41
N SER A 68 8.69 12.37 14.26
CA SER A 68 8.59 11.48 13.11
C SER A 68 8.91 12.20 11.81
N ALA A 69 9.42 11.44 10.84
CA ALA A 69 9.71 11.92 9.48
C ALA A 69 8.48 12.63 8.89
N TYR A 70 7.28 12.04 9.04
CA TYR A 70 6.06 12.65 8.55
C TYR A 70 5.78 14.03 9.15
N LEU A 71 5.94 14.17 10.48
CA LEU A 71 5.75 15.46 11.14
C LEU A 71 6.75 16.50 10.61
N ILE A 72 8.02 16.12 10.45
CA ILE A 72 9.08 17.02 9.99
C ILE A 72 8.83 17.44 8.54
N TYR A 73 8.40 16.53 7.66
CA TYR A 73 7.99 16.88 6.29
C TYR A 73 6.78 17.83 6.26
N LEU A 74 5.79 17.66 7.14
CA LEU A 74 4.68 18.61 7.27
C LEU A 74 5.16 19.99 7.75
N GLN A 75 6.17 20.05 8.62
CA GLN A 75 6.78 21.33 9.02
C GLN A 75 7.44 22.02 7.83
N ILE A 76 8.17 21.27 6.99
CA ILE A 76 8.77 21.82 5.75
C ILE A 76 7.68 22.38 4.84
N LEU A 77 6.59 21.63 4.59
CA LEU A 77 5.48 22.07 3.76
C LEU A 77 4.72 23.26 4.33
N SER A 78 4.78 23.49 5.65
CA SER A 78 4.23 24.70 6.27
C SER A 78 5.06 25.96 5.97
N LEU A 79 6.37 25.79 5.72
CA LEU A 79 7.29 26.87 5.36
C LEU A 79 7.34 27.09 3.84
N ASP A 80 7.30 26.00 3.08
CA ASP A 80 7.36 25.97 1.62
C ASP A 80 6.35 24.93 1.08
N PRO A 81 5.10 25.35 0.77
CA PRO A 81 4.05 24.43 0.33
C PRO A 81 4.32 23.69 -0.98
N GLU A 82 5.29 24.15 -1.79
CA GLU A 82 5.65 23.53 -3.07
C GLU A 82 6.97 22.74 -2.98
N ASN A 83 7.40 22.40 -1.75
CA ASN A 83 8.66 21.70 -1.53
C ASN A 83 8.60 20.24 -2.01
N VAL A 84 9.08 20.02 -3.23
CA VAL A 84 9.09 18.71 -3.90
C VAL A 84 9.83 17.63 -3.09
N ALA A 85 10.85 18.00 -2.31
CA ALA A 85 11.60 17.03 -1.49
C ALA A 85 10.75 16.52 -0.32
N ALA A 86 10.00 17.41 0.35
CA ALA A 86 9.09 17.01 1.41
C ALA A 86 7.89 16.21 0.89
N GLU A 87 7.30 16.61 -0.25
CA GLU A 87 6.23 15.83 -0.89
C GLU A 87 6.70 14.41 -1.24
N ARG A 88 7.92 14.28 -1.79
CA ARG A 88 8.52 12.97 -2.07
C ARG A 88 8.75 12.16 -0.81
N GLY A 89 9.27 12.77 0.26
CA GLY A 89 9.49 12.09 1.54
C GLY A 89 8.20 11.53 2.15
N ILE A 90 7.09 12.26 2.03
CA ILE A 90 5.75 11.77 2.43
C ILE A 90 5.34 10.56 1.58
N ALA A 91 5.56 10.59 0.26
CA ALA A 91 5.28 9.46 -0.62
C ALA A 91 6.17 8.24 -0.26
N ASP A 92 7.45 8.45 0.04
CA ASP A 92 8.39 7.39 0.42
C ASP A 92 7.96 6.72 1.75
N ILE A 93 7.38 7.47 2.70
CA ILE A 93 6.80 6.91 3.93
C ILE A 93 5.64 5.96 3.60
N VAL A 94 4.77 6.33 2.67
CA VAL A 94 3.68 5.48 2.23
C VAL A 94 4.24 4.19 1.62
N GLU A 95 5.21 4.31 0.71
CA GLU A 95 5.83 3.15 0.06
C GLU A 95 6.51 2.22 1.06
N ARG A 96 7.24 2.73 2.05
CA ARG A 96 7.83 1.90 3.14
C ARG A 96 6.76 1.09 3.89
N TYR A 97 5.61 1.71 4.20
CA TYR A 97 4.51 0.96 4.81
C TYR A 97 3.89 -0.07 3.86
N LEU A 98 3.78 0.24 2.57
CA LEU A 98 3.28 -0.70 1.57
C LEU A 98 4.23 -1.89 1.39
N GLU A 99 5.54 -1.69 1.38
CA GLU A 99 6.55 -2.75 1.36
C GLU A 99 6.38 -3.70 2.55
N TRP A 100 6.25 -3.16 3.76
CA TRP A 100 5.99 -3.97 4.95
C TRP A 100 4.65 -4.70 4.88
N ALA A 101 3.62 -4.08 4.32
CA ALA A 101 2.33 -4.73 4.08
C ALA A 101 2.47 -5.91 3.12
N ILE A 102 3.21 -5.75 2.03
CA ILE A 102 3.49 -6.80 1.05
C ILE A 102 4.27 -7.95 1.68
N SER A 103 5.35 -7.65 2.40
CA SER A 103 6.19 -8.67 3.07
C SER A 103 5.37 -9.49 4.07
N ASN A 104 4.64 -8.81 4.97
CA ASN A 104 3.80 -9.49 5.96
C ASN A 104 2.67 -10.27 5.30
N ALA A 105 2.11 -9.81 4.18
CA ALA A 105 1.12 -10.58 3.45
C ALA A 105 1.72 -11.84 2.81
N GLY A 106 2.96 -11.78 2.32
CA GLY A 106 3.72 -12.92 1.82
C GLY A 106 3.94 -14.01 2.87
N GLU A 107 4.16 -13.60 4.12
CA GLU A 107 4.29 -14.49 5.29
C GLU A 107 2.93 -14.87 5.93
N PHE A 108 1.81 -14.55 5.28
CA PHE A 108 0.45 -14.72 5.84
C PHE A 108 0.21 -14.01 7.18
N ASN A 109 1.06 -13.04 7.56
CA ASN A 109 0.90 -12.12 8.67
C ASN A 109 -0.14 -11.02 8.35
N LEU A 110 -1.35 -11.42 7.96
CA LEU A 110 -2.39 -10.55 7.39
C LEU A 110 -2.94 -9.48 8.35
N ARG A 111 -2.75 -9.65 9.67
CA ARG A 111 -3.08 -8.59 10.64
C ARG A 111 -2.11 -7.43 10.52
N LYS A 112 -0.80 -7.72 10.57
CA LYS A 112 0.26 -6.71 10.41
C LYS A 112 0.17 -6.03 9.04
N ALA A 113 -0.08 -6.81 7.98
CA ALA A 113 -0.25 -6.26 6.64
C ALA A 113 -1.37 -5.20 6.56
N THR A 114 -2.52 -5.47 7.19
CA THR A 114 -3.63 -4.52 7.27
C THR A 114 -3.31 -3.31 8.16
N ASP A 115 -2.58 -3.51 9.26
CA ASP A 115 -2.15 -2.38 10.09
C ASP A 115 -1.20 -1.44 9.35
N TYR A 116 -0.27 -1.97 8.54
CA TYR A 116 0.60 -1.15 7.71
C TYR A 116 -0.15 -0.43 6.59
N LEU A 117 -1.12 -1.08 5.94
CA LEU A 117 -2.03 -0.40 5.01
C LEU A 117 -2.78 0.77 5.65
N ARG A 118 -3.25 0.61 6.90
CA ARG A 118 -3.91 1.70 7.64
C ARG A 118 -2.94 2.85 7.92
N ARG A 119 -1.68 2.56 8.24
CA ARG A 119 -0.65 3.59 8.45
C ARG A 119 -0.31 4.32 7.15
N ALA A 120 -0.13 3.60 6.05
CA ALA A 120 0.06 4.16 4.71
C ALA A 120 -1.09 5.13 4.35
N ALA A 121 -2.34 4.69 4.51
CA ALA A 121 -3.52 5.51 4.24
C ALA A 121 -3.71 6.68 5.22
N SER A 122 -3.10 6.65 6.40
CA SER A 122 -3.13 7.81 7.34
C SER A 122 -2.16 8.93 6.95
N VAL A 123 -1.17 8.61 6.11
CA VAL A 123 -0.18 9.56 5.59
C VAL A 123 -0.72 10.20 4.31
N ASP A 124 -1.06 9.38 3.32
CA ASP A 124 -1.73 9.82 2.09
C ASP A 124 -2.78 8.78 1.64
N PRO A 125 -4.08 9.02 1.90
CA PRO A 125 -5.14 8.13 1.45
C PRO A 125 -5.26 8.00 -0.08
N GLY A 126 -4.77 9.00 -0.83
CA GLY A 126 -4.87 9.09 -2.29
C GLY A 126 -3.72 8.41 -3.03
N HIS A 127 -2.74 7.86 -2.31
CA HIS A 127 -1.54 7.30 -2.90
C HIS A 127 -1.86 6.14 -3.87
N PRO A 128 -1.35 6.16 -5.12
CA PRO A 128 -1.81 5.29 -6.20
C PRO A 128 -1.63 3.79 -5.92
N ASN A 129 -0.63 3.41 -5.12
CA ASN A 129 -0.31 2.01 -4.85
C ASN A 129 -1.16 1.38 -3.73
N ILE A 130 -1.87 2.17 -2.91
CA ILE A 130 -2.66 1.64 -1.78
C ILE A 130 -3.75 0.68 -2.25
N ALA A 131 -4.46 1.02 -3.32
CA ALA A 131 -5.57 0.21 -3.81
C ALA A 131 -5.10 -1.19 -4.27
N ALA A 132 -3.98 -1.25 -4.98
CA ALA A 132 -3.42 -2.51 -5.48
C ALA A 132 -2.94 -3.41 -4.32
N VAL A 133 -2.20 -2.86 -3.36
CA VAL A 133 -1.73 -3.62 -2.19
C VAL A 133 -2.89 -4.06 -1.31
N SER A 134 -3.91 -3.22 -1.13
CA SER A 134 -5.13 -3.58 -0.40
C SER A 134 -5.86 -4.77 -1.03
N ALA A 135 -6.06 -4.74 -2.35
CA ALA A 135 -6.69 -5.85 -3.07
C ALA A 135 -5.87 -7.15 -2.94
N MET A 136 -4.55 -7.05 -3.02
CA MET A 136 -3.63 -8.18 -2.85
C MET A 136 -3.69 -8.77 -1.43
N VAL A 137 -3.71 -7.95 -0.37
CA VAL A 137 -3.85 -8.43 1.02
C VAL A 137 -5.20 -9.13 1.22
N GLU A 138 -6.27 -8.56 0.67
CA GLU A 138 -7.62 -9.15 0.78
C GLU A 138 -7.76 -10.45 0.01
N GLU A 139 -7.11 -10.59 -1.15
CA GLU A 139 -7.10 -11.86 -1.89
C GLU A 139 -6.38 -12.96 -1.09
N ARG A 140 -5.20 -12.66 -0.54
CA ARG A 140 -4.50 -13.60 0.35
C ARG A 140 -5.32 -13.95 1.59
N ARG A 141 -6.05 -12.99 2.16
CA ARG A 141 -6.98 -13.22 3.26
C ARG A 141 -8.08 -14.19 2.88
N ARG A 142 -8.69 -14.02 1.71
CA ARG A 142 -9.73 -14.92 1.22
C ARG A 142 -9.18 -16.32 1.01
N ALA A 143 -8.00 -16.46 0.40
CA ALA A 143 -7.33 -17.75 0.23
C ALA A 143 -7.03 -18.45 1.57
N HIS A 144 -6.82 -17.67 2.64
CA HIS A 144 -6.57 -18.19 4.00
C HIS A 144 -7.84 -18.41 4.83
N THR A 145 -9.02 -18.32 4.20
CA THR A 145 -10.30 -18.62 4.83
C THR A 145 -11.15 -19.52 3.96
N VAL A 146 -11.87 -20.47 4.56
CA VAL A 146 -12.81 -21.33 3.84
C VAL A 146 -14.18 -21.16 4.46
N PHE A 147 -15.20 -20.89 3.64
CA PHE A 147 -16.58 -20.80 4.10
C PHE A 147 -17.35 -22.06 3.73
N HIS A 148 -17.85 -22.75 4.74
CA HIS A 148 -18.73 -23.90 4.60
C HIS A 148 -20.18 -23.43 4.77
N SER A 149 -20.94 -23.43 3.67
CA SER A 149 -22.36 -23.09 3.68
C SER A 149 -23.17 -24.19 4.34
N LEU A 150 -24.08 -23.82 5.24
CA LEU A 150 -24.99 -24.75 5.90
C LEU A 150 -26.43 -24.46 5.45
N PRO A 151 -27.05 -25.31 4.62
CA PRO A 151 -28.40 -25.05 4.11
C PRO A 151 -29.42 -24.84 5.22
N ARG A 152 -30.27 -23.82 5.06
CA ARG A 152 -31.26 -23.38 6.08
C ARG A 152 -32.19 -24.50 6.53
N ASP A 153 -32.60 -25.36 5.61
CA ASP A 153 -33.50 -26.47 5.90
C ASP A 153 -32.79 -27.63 6.59
N ALA A 154 -31.51 -27.84 6.29
CA ALA A 154 -30.67 -28.81 6.98
C ALA A 154 -30.43 -28.42 8.45
N LEU A 155 -30.25 -27.12 8.72
CA LEU A 155 -30.14 -26.60 10.09
C LEU A 155 -31.48 -26.62 10.85
N ARG A 156 -32.60 -26.33 10.18
CA ARG A 156 -33.95 -26.43 10.79
C ARG A 156 -34.30 -27.86 11.18
N SER A 157 -34.06 -28.80 10.27
CA SER A 157 -34.32 -30.22 10.48
C SER A 157 -33.21 -30.93 11.28
N ARG A 158 -32.06 -30.27 11.49
CA ARG A 158 -30.86 -30.84 12.13
C ARG A 158 -30.51 -32.20 11.53
N ASN A 159 -30.59 -32.29 10.21
CA ASN A 159 -30.48 -33.56 9.51
C ASN A 159 -29.05 -34.11 9.48
N ALA A 160 -28.91 -35.37 9.04
CA ALA A 160 -27.63 -36.05 8.95
C ALA A 160 -26.60 -35.28 8.12
N ALA A 161 -26.98 -34.70 6.98
CA ALA A 161 -26.07 -33.94 6.12
C ALA A 161 -25.45 -32.73 6.83
N ALA A 162 -26.23 -31.98 7.62
CA ALA A 162 -25.70 -30.88 8.43
C ALA A 162 -24.75 -31.37 9.52
N VAL A 163 -25.11 -32.46 10.21
CA VAL A 163 -24.28 -33.07 11.26
C VAL A 163 -22.95 -33.58 10.68
N ASP A 164 -22.98 -34.27 9.54
CA ASP A 164 -21.79 -34.79 8.88
C ASP A 164 -20.87 -33.65 8.42
N THR A 165 -21.43 -32.60 7.82
CA THR A 165 -20.66 -31.40 7.45
C THR A 165 -19.98 -30.76 8.67
N LEU A 166 -20.70 -30.62 9.79
CA LEU A 166 -20.15 -30.04 11.02
C LEU A 166 -19.10 -30.95 11.68
N ARG A 167 -19.23 -32.28 11.55
CA ARG A 167 -18.21 -33.23 11.98
C ARG A 167 -16.92 -33.05 11.20
N ASP A 168 -17.00 -32.99 9.88
CA ASP A 168 -15.84 -32.79 9.00
C ASP A 168 -15.12 -31.48 9.32
N ILE A 169 -15.88 -30.40 9.54
CA ILE A 169 -15.33 -29.10 9.93
C ILE A 169 -14.64 -29.19 11.31
N GLY A 170 -15.21 -29.87 12.29
CA GLY A 170 -14.60 -30.07 13.62
C GLY A 170 -13.26 -30.82 13.55
N ASN A 171 -13.20 -31.87 12.71
CA ASN A 171 -11.97 -32.61 12.44
C ASN A 171 -10.91 -31.72 11.77
N GLN A 172 -11.32 -30.96 10.76
CA GLN A 172 -10.45 -30.04 10.03
C GLN A 172 -9.88 -28.94 10.93
N ILE A 173 -10.68 -28.37 11.84
CA ILE A 173 -10.23 -27.42 12.85
C ILE A 173 -9.13 -28.02 13.72
N SER A 174 -9.29 -29.27 14.14
CA SER A 174 -8.31 -29.97 14.98
C SER A 174 -7.02 -30.24 14.23
N ALA A 175 -7.11 -30.72 12.98
CA ALA A 175 -5.96 -31.04 12.15
C ALA A 175 -5.14 -29.81 11.74
N THR A 176 -5.78 -28.65 11.59
CA THR A 176 -5.15 -27.43 11.04
C THR A 176 -4.93 -26.33 12.07
N GLY A 177 -5.47 -26.46 13.28
CA GLY A 177 -5.45 -25.41 14.29
C GLY A 177 -6.31 -24.17 13.95
N ALA A 178 -7.17 -24.26 12.93
CA ALA A 178 -8.01 -23.16 12.48
C ALA A 178 -8.94 -22.65 13.59
N SER A 179 -9.26 -21.36 13.56
CA SER A 179 -10.38 -20.80 14.32
C SER A 179 -11.63 -20.74 13.44
N ALA A 180 -12.79 -20.60 14.06
CA ALA A 180 -14.08 -20.58 13.38
C ALA A 180 -14.85 -19.27 13.61
N VAL A 181 -15.58 -18.81 12.60
CA VAL A 181 -16.67 -17.85 12.76
C VAL A 181 -17.95 -18.56 12.36
N ILE A 182 -18.85 -18.73 13.31
CA ILE A 182 -20.17 -19.33 13.10
C ILE A 182 -21.13 -18.21 12.71
N VAL A 183 -21.73 -18.31 11.53
CA VAL A 183 -22.83 -17.45 11.11
C VAL A 183 -24.12 -18.22 11.30
N ALA A 184 -25.03 -17.70 12.12
CA ALA A 184 -26.31 -18.34 12.41
C ALA A 184 -27.45 -17.32 12.36
N ARG A 185 -28.69 -17.81 12.22
CA ARG A 185 -29.89 -16.96 12.18
C ARG A 185 -30.43 -16.64 13.58
N SER A 186 -29.99 -17.39 14.59
CA SER A 186 -30.39 -17.22 15.98
C SER A 186 -29.34 -17.80 16.93
N ASP A 187 -29.39 -17.40 18.20
CA ASP A 187 -28.49 -17.91 19.24
C ASP A 187 -28.64 -19.43 19.42
N ALA A 188 -29.88 -19.95 19.39
CA ALA A 188 -30.14 -21.39 19.50
C ALA A 188 -29.54 -22.20 18.34
N GLU A 189 -29.61 -21.68 17.11
CA GLU A 189 -28.96 -22.29 15.94
C GLU A 189 -27.43 -22.24 16.07
N GLY A 190 -26.89 -21.08 16.46
CA GLY A 190 -25.45 -20.89 16.67
C GLY A 190 -24.86 -21.80 17.75
N ARG A 191 -25.55 -21.94 18.89
CA ARG A 191 -25.15 -22.85 19.96
C ARG A 191 -25.20 -24.31 19.50
N TRP A 192 -26.21 -24.69 18.74
CA TRP A 192 -26.30 -26.04 18.21
C TRP A 192 -25.13 -26.34 17.26
N ILE A 193 -24.83 -25.43 16.32
CA ILE A 193 -23.65 -25.53 15.44
C ILE A 193 -22.38 -25.66 16.26
N TYR A 194 -22.17 -24.78 17.24
CA TYR A 194 -20.99 -24.81 18.12
C TYR A 194 -20.84 -26.14 18.86
N GLN A 195 -21.94 -26.71 19.37
CA GLN A 195 -21.94 -28.02 20.03
C GLN A 195 -21.53 -29.14 19.07
N GLN A 196 -22.04 -29.14 17.83
CA GLN A 196 -21.66 -30.17 16.84
C GLN A 196 -20.18 -30.10 16.46
N LEU A 197 -19.64 -28.88 16.28
CA LEU A 197 -18.20 -28.70 16.01
C LEU A 197 -17.33 -29.28 17.13
N ASN A 198 -17.67 -28.98 18.40
CA ASN A 198 -16.92 -29.48 19.56
C ASN A 198 -17.13 -30.97 19.84
N ALA A 199 -18.20 -31.59 19.33
CA ALA A 199 -18.42 -33.03 19.48
C ALA A 199 -17.39 -33.87 18.70
N SER A 200 -16.74 -33.26 17.70
CA SER A 200 -15.79 -33.95 16.80
C SER A 200 -14.37 -33.41 16.92
N ALA A 201 -14.20 -32.17 17.40
CA ALA A 201 -12.89 -31.57 17.58
C ALA A 201 -12.14 -32.16 18.79
N GLU A 202 -10.83 -32.35 18.66
CA GLU A 202 -9.95 -32.88 19.72
C GLU A 202 -9.80 -31.89 20.88
N ALA A 203 -9.87 -30.60 20.58
CA ALA A 203 -9.81 -29.51 21.54
C ALA A 203 -10.99 -28.56 21.37
N ARG A 204 -11.25 -27.74 22.40
CA ARG A 204 -12.33 -26.76 22.36
C ARG A 204 -12.13 -25.80 21.18
N VAL A 205 -13.11 -25.77 20.29
CA VAL A 205 -13.08 -24.90 19.11
C VAL A 205 -13.08 -23.43 19.54
N ARG A 206 -12.07 -22.69 19.08
CA ARG A 206 -12.01 -21.23 19.15
C ARG A 206 -12.98 -20.66 18.11
N ALA A 207 -14.20 -20.33 18.54
CA ALA A 207 -15.23 -19.81 17.65
C ALA A 207 -15.79 -18.46 18.10
N GLU A 208 -16.04 -17.58 17.14
CA GLU A 208 -16.88 -16.39 17.30
C GLU A 208 -18.27 -16.66 16.71
N LEU A 209 -19.34 -16.25 17.39
CA LEU A 209 -20.72 -16.35 16.88
C LEU A 209 -21.17 -15.00 16.31
N ARG A 210 -21.67 -15.00 15.08
CA ARG A 210 -22.27 -13.85 14.40
C ARG A 210 -23.66 -14.19 13.88
N PHE A 211 -24.52 -13.17 13.81
CA PHE A 211 -25.86 -13.31 13.23
C PHE A 211 -25.88 -12.89 11.77
N GLY A 212 -26.52 -13.69 10.92
CA GLY A 212 -26.59 -13.42 9.48
C GLY A 212 -27.59 -14.29 8.74
N GLU A 213 -27.91 -13.89 7.51
CA GLU A 213 -28.90 -14.57 6.67
C GLU A 213 -28.37 -15.84 6.00
N THR A 214 -27.05 -15.95 5.82
CA THR A 214 -26.38 -17.08 5.17
C THR A 214 -25.65 -17.91 6.22
N PRO A 215 -26.34 -18.87 6.88
CA PRO A 215 -25.73 -19.62 7.94
C PRO A 215 -24.63 -20.55 7.41
N GLY A 216 -23.60 -20.74 8.22
CA GLY A 216 -22.40 -21.47 7.83
C GLY A 216 -21.27 -21.31 8.83
N VAL A 217 -20.14 -21.92 8.53
CA VAL A 217 -18.92 -21.83 9.34
C VAL A 217 -17.79 -21.34 8.46
N ARG A 218 -17.15 -20.24 8.85
CA ARG A 218 -15.91 -19.77 8.23
C ARG A 218 -14.74 -20.27 9.03
N LEU A 219 -13.84 -21.00 8.40
CA LEU A 219 -12.54 -21.36 8.96
C LEU A 219 -11.52 -20.27 8.65
N ILE A 220 -10.69 -19.95 9.65
CA ILE A 220 -9.56 -19.02 9.55
C ILE A 220 -8.32 -19.81 9.96
N TYR A 221 -7.43 -20.08 9.02
CA TYR A 221 -6.23 -20.86 9.31
C TYR A 221 -5.20 -20.01 10.06
N PRO A 222 -4.38 -20.61 10.94
CA PRO A 222 -3.22 -19.92 11.49
C PRO A 222 -2.20 -19.60 10.39
N SER A 223 -1.43 -18.53 10.57
CA SER A 223 -0.26 -18.28 9.72
C SER A 223 0.79 -19.36 10.01
N PRO A 224 1.50 -19.89 9.00
CA PRO A 224 2.65 -20.75 9.25
C PRO A 224 3.72 -19.98 10.04
N ASP A 225 4.28 -20.61 11.08
CA ASP A 225 5.40 -20.07 11.86
C ASP A 225 6.71 -20.04 11.06
#